data_AF-A0A9J6FKW9-F1
#
_entry.id   AF-A0A9J6FKW9-F1
#
_cell.length_a   1.000
_cell.length_b   1.000
_cell.length_c   1.000
_cell.angle_alpha   90.00
_cell.angle_beta   90.00
_cell.angle_gamma   90.00
#
_symmetry.space_group_name_H-M   'P 1'
#
loop_
_entity.id
_entity.type
_entity.pdbx_description
1 polymer ?
#
loop_
_entity_poly.entity_id
_entity_poly.type
_entity_poly.pdbx_seq_one_letter_code
_entity_poly.pdbx_strand_id
1 'polypeptide(L)'
;MEVTPATPLCLIFLCFVAVASEAAKCDPKECRPEDNCLCMSRQPPGNLSVEKMPQFVMLTFDDHVNAENMYFYRRLLEPGRRKNRANGCNVAATFFVSAVRTDFSYVHELHSAGNEIALHSITHRYNDTYWKTLDALGWEAELLGGREILRDYALIPEQDMVGARAPFLEAGKGDSLFVMREHGLLYDSSVTVNYVEEPDKLRVYPYTLDYGLQTLCVIEPCIEGTYKGLWTVPLNGYYRTIQDDTGSLVQSPCAMADSCDPQPLTRADSFAHLRSNFELCYHYNKAPFPIFIHAVWLDEPERAKGLAAFVDWLLTMDDVFFVTVEEVVRFMQNPKPVKEYVQSKCSKATEFALCPEIHSCEYEDAQIVGTGFLTSCRQCPEKYPWIREVARKESERDRAADATTLERLYYSISVFFLLGSVLAFFLSVFACRLSVLFRTRHRVSYYDKISLA
;
A
#
# COMPACT_ATOMS: atom_id res chain seq x y z
N MET A 1 17.35 62.67 38.21
CA MET A 1 17.46 61.40 38.94
C MET A 1 16.36 60.50 38.42
N GLU A 2 16.69 59.61 37.50
CA GLU A 2 16.09 58.29 37.35
C GLU A 2 17.01 57.53 36.40
N VAL A 3 17.62 56.47 36.93
CA VAL A 3 18.56 55.60 36.24
C VAL A 3 17.79 54.32 35.93
N THR A 4 17.72 53.95 34.66
CA THR A 4 17.44 52.56 34.26
C THR A 4 18.49 52.10 33.24
N PRO A 5 19.00 50.87 33.35
CA PRO A 5 20.21 50.45 32.65
C PRO A 5 19.90 49.87 31.27
N ALA A 6 20.77 50.14 30.30
CA ALA A 6 20.79 49.47 29.02
C ALA A 6 21.35 48.05 29.16
N THR A 7 20.54 47.02 28.91
CA THR A 7 21.00 45.65 28.64
C THR A 7 21.32 45.49 27.15
N PRO A 8 22.48 44.96 26.76
CA PRO A 8 22.77 44.66 25.37
C PRO A 8 22.10 43.34 24.99
N LEU A 9 21.07 43.37 24.15
CA LEU A 9 20.60 42.16 23.47
C LEU A 9 21.66 41.77 22.42
N CYS A 10 22.41 40.72 22.73
CA CYS A 10 23.26 40.03 21.78
C CYS A 10 22.34 39.31 20.77
N LEU A 11 22.17 39.88 19.58
CA LEU A 11 21.53 39.22 18.45
C LEU A 11 22.45 38.10 17.96
N ILE A 12 22.26 36.90 18.50
CA ILE A 12 22.76 35.68 17.87
C ILE A 12 21.87 35.44 16.65
N PHE A 13 22.35 35.88 15.49
CA PHE A 13 21.83 35.49 14.19
C PHE A 13 22.13 33.99 14.02
N LEU A 14 21.22 33.13 14.47
CA LEU A 14 21.16 31.74 14.01
C LEU A 14 20.73 31.79 12.55
N CYS A 15 21.70 31.95 11.65
CA CYS A 15 21.53 31.55 10.26
C CYS A 15 21.29 30.04 10.25
N PHE A 16 20.02 29.65 10.31
CA PHE A 16 19.60 28.36 9.76
C PHE A 16 19.88 28.44 8.26
N VAL A 17 21.06 27.98 7.86
CA VAL A 17 21.28 27.56 6.48
C VAL A 17 20.42 26.33 6.31
N ALA A 18 19.21 26.52 5.79
CA ALA A 18 18.45 25.42 5.21
C ALA A 18 19.28 24.92 4.03
N VAL A 19 20.09 23.89 4.27
CA VAL A 19 20.67 23.10 3.19
C VAL A 19 19.48 22.33 2.63
N ALA A 20 18.86 22.87 1.59
CA ALA A 20 18.00 22.07 0.73
C ALA A 20 18.90 20.97 0.17
N SER A 21 18.81 19.75 0.71
CA SER A 21 19.49 18.62 0.10
C SER A 21 18.77 18.34 -1.20
N GLU A 22 19.40 18.69 -2.31
CA GLU A 22 19.03 18.15 -3.62
C GLU A 22 18.94 16.62 -3.46
N ALA A 23 17.82 16.03 -3.85
CA ALA A 23 17.62 14.58 -3.71
C ALA A 23 18.81 13.87 -4.37
N ALA A 24 19.51 13.02 -3.61
CA ALA A 24 20.68 12.35 -4.13
C ALA A 24 20.30 11.53 -5.37
N LYS A 25 21.06 11.69 -6.47
CA LYS A 25 20.87 10.84 -7.65
C LYS A 25 21.09 9.38 -7.25
N CYS A 26 20.18 8.49 -7.64
CA CYS A 26 20.28 7.07 -7.31
C CYS A 26 21.58 6.46 -7.83
N ASP A 27 22.29 5.73 -6.97
CA ASP A 27 23.49 4.97 -7.32
C ASP A 27 23.15 3.47 -7.38
N PRO A 28 23.12 2.85 -8.57
CA PRO A 28 22.83 1.41 -8.73
C PRO A 28 23.84 0.48 -8.03
N LYS A 29 24.99 0.98 -7.58
CA LYS A 29 25.95 0.19 -6.80
C LYS A 29 25.58 0.07 -5.33
N GLU A 30 24.90 1.08 -4.80
CA GLU A 30 24.44 1.14 -3.41
C GLU A 30 22.98 0.69 -3.29
N CYS A 31 22.15 0.99 -4.30
CA CYS A 31 20.76 0.56 -4.39
C CYS A 31 20.66 -0.80 -5.08
N ARG A 32 20.65 -1.87 -4.28
CA ARG A 32 20.69 -3.24 -4.80
C ARG A 32 19.40 -4.01 -4.58
N PRO A 33 18.99 -4.88 -5.53
CA PRO A 33 17.79 -5.70 -5.38
C PRO A 33 17.79 -6.58 -4.13
N GLU A 34 18.96 -7.09 -3.71
CA GLU A 34 19.10 -7.86 -2.47
C GLU A 34 18.68 -7.10 -1.19
N ASP A 35 18.75 -5.76 -1.22
CA ASP A 35 18.35 -4.87 -0.13
C ASP A 35 16.95 -4.28 -0.35
N ASN A 36 16.16 -4.87 -1.27
CA ASN A 36 14.87 -4.33 -1.72
C ASN A 36 15.00 -2.87 -2.21
N CYS A 37 16.04 -2.58 -2.98
CA CYS A 37 16.27 -1.28 -3.59
C CYS A 37 16.46 -1.42 -5.11
N LEU A 38 15.75 -0.61 -5.89
CA LEU A 38 15.94 -0.53 -7.34
C LEU A 38 15.84 0.91 -7.81
N CYS A 39 16.90 1.42 -8.45
CA CYS A 39 16.86 2.73 -9.09
C CYS A 39 15.86 2.77 -10.26
N MET A 40 15.32 3.94 -10.55
CA MET A 40 14.51 4.16 -11.74
C MET A 40 15.28 3.73 -12.99
N SER A 41 14.62 2.91 -13.82
CA SER A 41 15.20 2.38 -15.05
C SER A 41 14.14 2.21 -16.13
N ARG A 42 14.57 2.40 -17.37
CA ARG A 42 13.83 2.05 -18.59
C ARG A 42 14.34 0.75 -19.22
N GLN A 43 15.42 0.19 -18.67
CA GLN A 43 15.95 -1.11 -19.06
C GLN A 43 15.31 -2.22 -18.25
N PRO A 44 15.08 -3.40 -18.84
CA PRO A 44 14.63 -4.58 -18.11
C PRO A 44 15.43 -4.84 -16.82
N PRO A 45 14.76 -5.21 -15.71
CA PRO A 45 15.42 -5.50 -14.46
C PRO A 45 16.24 -6.80 -14.53
N GLY A 46 17.21 -6.96 -13.62
CA GLY A 46 18.00 -8.20 -13.51
C GLY A 46 18.88 -8.51 -14.73
N ASN A 47 19.24 -7.51 -15.53
CA ASN A 47 20.01 -7.65 -16.78
C ASN A 47 19.35 -8.60 -17.80
N LEU A 48 18.02 -8.72 -17.77
CA LEU A 48 17.29 -9.47 -18.79
C LEU A 48 17.36 -8.74 -20.14
N SER A 49 17.39 -9.49 -21.24
CA SER A 49 17.14 -8.89 -22.56
C SER A 49 15.63 -8.73 -22.76
N VAL A 50 15.22 -7.82 -23.66
CA VAL A 50 13.81 -7.58 -23.95
C VAL A 50 13.09 -8.85 -24.42
N GLU A 51 13.77 -9.73 -25.17
CA GLU A 51 13.21 -11.00 -25.64
C GLU A 51 12.98 -12.00 -24.51
N LYS A 52 13.76 -11.91 -23.44
CA LYS A 52 13.63 -12.76 -22.25
C LYS A 52 12.66 -12.20 -21.23
N MET A 53 12.21 -10.96 -21.37
CA MET A 53 11.24 -10.36 -20.46
C MET A 53 9.83 -10.91 -20.70
N PRO A 54 9.12 -11.36 -19.65
CA PRO A 54 7.67 -11.50 -19.73
C PRO A 54 7.04 -10.10 -19.91
N GLN A 55 5.99 -10.00 -20.72
CA GLN A 55 5.19 -8.79 -20.78
C GLN A 55 4.07 -8.86 -19.74
N PHE A 56 4.18 -8.08 -18.67
CA PHE A 56 3.10 -7.94 -17.70
C PHE A 56 2.06 -6.93 -18.15
N VAL A 57 0.79 -7.24 -17.89
CA VAL A 57 -0.35 -6.35 -18.11
C VAL A 57 -1.08 -6.20 -16.78
N MET A 58 -1.15 -4.97 -16.28
CA MET A 58 -1.77 -4.64 -15.00
C MET A 58 -3.13 -4.00 -15.26
N LEU A 59 -4.20 -4.79 -15.18
CA LEU A 59 -5.55 -4.27 -15.24
C LEU A 59 -5.97 -3.78 -13.85
N THR A 60 -6.30 -2.49 -13.74
CA THR A 60 -6.75 -1.91 -12.46
C THR A 60 -8.10 -1.23 -12.59
N PHE A 61 -8.86 -1.31 -11.51
CA PHE A 61 -10.10 -0.57 -11.34
C PHE A 61 -9.99 0.27 -10.07
N ASP A 62 -10.24 1.56 -10.22
CA ASP A 62 -10.25 2.50 -9.09
C ASP A 62 -11.69 2.73 -8.65
N ASP A 63 -11.84 3.21 -7.41
CA ASP A 63 -13.09 3.53 -6.71
C ASP A 63 -13.89 2.34 -6.13
N HIS A 64 -15.14 2.62 -5.80
CA HIS A 64 -16.04 1.77 -5.06
C HIS A 64 -16.50 0.57 -5.89
N VAL A 65 -16.66 -0.58 -5.23
CA VAL A 65 -17.20 -1.80 -5.85
C VAL A 65 -18.64 -1.97 -5.41
N ASN A 66 -19.59 -2.02 -6.34
CA ASN A 66 -21.02 -2.13 -6.04
C ASN A 66 -21.78 -2.92 -7.11
N ALA A 67 -23.10 -2.98 -6.99
CA ALA A 67 -23.93 -3.74 -7.94
C ALA A 67 -23.87 -3.19 -9.39
N GLU A 68 -23.59 -1.90 -9.57
CA GLU A 68 -23.55 -1.26 -10.89
C GLU A 68 -22.34 -1.75 -11.69
N ASN A 69 -21.19 -1.84 -11.04
CA ASN A 69 -19.95 -2.25 -11.71
C ASN A 69 -19.64 -3.75 -11.63
N MET A 70 -20.19 -4.48 -10.66
CA MET A 70 -19.90 -5.91 -10.47
C MET A 70 -20.28 -6.77 -11.68
N TYR A 71 -21.29 -6.38 -12.47
CA TYR A 71 -21.62 -7.05 -13.72
C TYR A 71 -20.44 -7.06 -14.71
N PHE A 72 -19.72 -5.94 -14.86
CA PHE A 72 -18.55 -5.86 -15.73
C PHE A 72 -17.43 -6.76 -15.21
N TYR A 73 -17.17 -6.73 -13.91
CA TYR A 73 -16.10 -7.50 -13.28
C TYR A 73 -16.35 -9.00 -13.40
N ARG A 74 -17.53 -9.49 -13.05
CA ARG A 74 -17.89 -10.90 -13.19
C ARG A 74 -17.74 -11.37 -14.63
N ARG A 75 -18.17 -10.57 -15.61
CA ARG A 75 -18.04 -10.91 -17.02
C ARG A 75 -16.59 -10.90 -17.49
N LEU A 76 -15.76 -9.97 -16.99
CA LEU A 76 -14.37 -9.83 -17.42
C LEU A 76 -13.46 -10.89 -16.76
N LEU A 77 -13.66 -11.13 -15.46
CA LEU A 77 -12.80 -11.89 -14.56
C LEU A 77 -13.44 -13.20 -14.08
N GLU A 78 -14.41 -13.72 -14.84
CA GLU A 78 -15.06 -15.01 -14.55
C GLU A 78 -14.01 -16.12 -14.34
N PRO A 79 -13.92 -16.70 -13.13
CA PRO A 79 -12.94 -17.72 -12.80
C PRO A 79 -13.04 -18.90 -13.77
N GLY A 80 -11.90 -19.39 -14.24
CA GLY A 80 -11.85 -20.51 -15.17
C GLY A 80 -12.04 -20.12 -16.64
N ARG A 81 -12.60 -18.94 -16.96
CA ARG A 81 -12.88 -18.55 -18.36
C ARG A 81 -11.68 -17.96 -19.08
N ARG A 82 -11.03 -16.95 -18.48
CA ARG A 82 -9.86 -16.27 -19.06
C ARG A 82 -8.61 -16.65 -18.30
N LYS A 83 -7.65 -17.25 -19.01
CA LYS A 83 -6.42 -17.75 -18.43
C LYS A 83 -5.21 -17.30 -19.23
N ASN A 84 -4.17 -16.90 -18.52
CA ASN A 84 -2.85 -16.65 -19.11
C ASN A 84 -2.36 -17.93 -19.80
N ARG A 85 -2.02 -17.83 -21.09
CA ARG A 85 -1.75 -18.99 -21.95
C ARG A 85 -0.59 -19.84 -21.46
N ALA A 86 0.47 -19.20 -20.95
CA ALA A 86 1.72 -19.88 -20.59
C ALA A 86 1.61 -20.72 -19.30
N ASN A 87 0.87 -20.25 -18.29
CA ASN A 87 0.84 -20.86 -16.95
C ASN A 87 -0.55 -21.39 -16.54
N GLY A 88 -1.61 -21.05 -17.30
CA GLY A 88 -2.98 -21.45 -17.03
C GLY A 88 -3.62 -20.81 -15.80
N CYS A 89 -3.00 -19.78 -15.21
CA CYS A 89 -3.59 -19.01 -14.13
C CYS A 89 -4.73 -18.15 -14.68
N ASN A 90 -5.77 -17.92 -13.88
CA ASN A 90 -6.82 -16.96 -14.22
C ASN A 90 -6.21 -15.56 -14.43
N VAL A 91 -6.81 -14.77 -15.32
CA VAL A 91 -6.54 -13.33 -15.40
C VAL A 91 -6.83 -12.69 -14.04
N ALA A 92 -5.86 -11.98 -13.49
CA ALA A 92 -6.00 -11.25 -12.25
C ALA A 92 -5.99 -9.74 -12.51
N ALA A 93 -6.77 -8.99 -11.75
CA ALA A 93 -6.81 -7.53 -11.72
C ALA A 93 -6.47 -7.01 -10.32
N THR A 94 -6.24 -5.70 -10.22
CA THR A 94 -6.06 -4.99 -8.94
C THR A 94 -7.17 -3.96 -8.76
N PHE A 95 -7.85 -3.99 -7.61
CA PHE A 95 -8.91 -3.04 -7.28
C PHE A 95 -8.39 -2.07 -6.23
N PHE A 96 -8.22 -0.80 -6.60
CA PHE A 96 -7.94 0.28 -5.65
C PHE A 96 -9.28 0.76 -5.09
N VAL A 97 -9.68 0.20 -3.95
CA VAL A 97 -11.04 0.34 -3.42
C VAL A 97 -11.14 1.55 -2.51
N SER A 98 -12.10 2.44 -2.80
CA SER A 98 -12.56 3.46 -1.87
C SER A 98 -13.74 2.93 -1.03
N ALA A 99 -13.78 3.28 0.26
CA ALA A 99 -14.73 2.65 1.18
C ALA A 99 -16.18 3.12 1.00
N VAL A 100 -16.38 4.40 0.64
CA VAL A 100 -17.72 4.98 0.48
C VAL A 100 -18.49 4.25 -0.63
N ARG A 101 -19.74 3.85 -0.35
CA ARG A 101 -20.65 3.15 -1.30
C ARG A 101 -20.13 1.81 -1.82
N THR A 102 -19.10 1.25 -1.22
CA THR A 102 -18.64 -0.10 -1.53
C THR A 102 -19.54 -1.13 -0.87
N ASP A 103 -19.93 -2.14 -1.65
CA ASP A 103 -20.49 -3.40 -1.17
C ASP A 103 -19.32 -4.35 -0.87
N PHE A 104 -19.03 -4.53 0.42
CA PHE A 104 -17.90 -5.31 0.86
C PHE A 104 -18.07 -6.82 0.57
N SER A 105 -19.29 -7.30 0.28
CA SER A 105 -19.50 -8.68 -0.17
C SER A 105 -18.96 -8.92 -1.57
N TYR A 106 -19.05 -7.94 -2.46
CA TYR A 106 -18.44 -8.03 -3.79
C TYR A 106 -16.93 -7.88 -3.76
N VAL A 107 -16.38 -7.07 -2.84
CA VAL A 107 -14.93 -6.99 -2.64
C VAL A 107 -14.36 -8.35 -2.20
N HIS A 108 -15.03 -9.02 -1.26
CA HIS A 108 -14.68 -10.38 -0.86
C HIS A 108 -14.73 -11.36 -2.05
N GLU A 109 -15.80 -11.29 -2.84
CA GLU A 109 -15.97 -12.11 -4.03
C GLU A 109 -14.79 -11.95 -5.00
N LEU A 110 -14.39 -10.71 -5.30
CA LEU A 110 -13.27 -10.40 -6.18
C LEU A 110 -11.93 -10.89 -5.63
N HIS A 111 -11.64 -10.66 -4.34
CA HIS A 111 -10.42 -11.16 -3.69
C HIS A 111 -10.34 -12.68 -3.73
N SER A 112 -11.46 -13.36 -3.45
CA SER A 112 -11.51 -14.83 -3.42
C SER A 112 -11.18 -15.48 -4.78
N ALA A 113 -11.43 -14.77 -5.88
CA ALA A 113 -11.08 -15.21 -7.23
C ALA A 113 -9.59 -15.05 -7.56
N GLY A 114 -8.80 -14.44 -6.66
CA GLY A 114 -7.37 -14.18 -6.82
C GLY A 114 -7.04 -12.80 -7.37
N ASN A 115 -7.97 -11.85 -7.30
CA ASN A 115 -7.67 -10.45 -7.58
C ASN A 115 -7.04 -9.79 -6.36
N GLU A 116 -6.24 -8.76 -6.60
CA GLU A 116 -5.67 -7.94 -5.53
C GLU A 116 -6.65 -6.85 -5.10
N ILE A 117 -6.74 -6.63 -3.79
CA ILE A 117 -7.47 -5.49 -3.20
C ILE A 117 -6.44 -4.56 -2.58
N ALA A 118 -6.40 -3.32 -3.08
CA ALA A 118 -5.50 -2.26 -2.67
C ALA A 118 -6.30 -1.04 -2.18
N LEU A 119 -5.63 -0.13 -1.48
CA LEU A 119 -6.27 0.97 -0.76
C LEU A 119 -6.46 2.20 -1.66
N HIS A 120 -7.64 2.83 -1.60
CA HIS A 120 -7.94 4.08 -2.31
C HIS A 120 -8.70 5.09 -1.43
N SER A 121 -8.24 5.23 -0.18
CA SER A 121 -8.84 6.04 0.88
C SER A 121 -10.21 5.55 1.39
N ILE A 122 -10.68 6.13 2.50
CA ILE A 122 -12.07 5.94 2.93
C ILE A 122 -12.97 6.85 2.08
N THR A 123 -12.66 8.14 2.06
CA THR A 123 -13.67 9.16 1.74
C THR A 123 -13.74 9.53 0.27
N HIS A 124 -12.64 9.35 -0.47
CA HIS A 124 -12.48 9.80 -1.85
C HIS A 124 -13.07 11.21 -2.08
N ARG A 125 -12.85 12.13 -1.12
CA ARG A 125 -13.38 13.50 -1.15
C ARG A 125 -13.04 14.19 -2.46
N TYR A 126 -14.05 14.67 -3.17
CA TYR A 126 -13.88 15.49 -4.37
C TYR A 126 -13.44 16.92 -4.00
N ASN A 127 -12.19 17.03 -3.52
CA ASN A 127 -11.56 18.28 -3.11
C ASN A 127 -10.04 18.11 -3.26
N ASP A 128 -9.47 18.72 -4.28
CA ASP A 128 -8.04 18.65 -4.58
C ASP A 128 -7.19 19.24 -3.44
N THR A 129 -7.64 20.36 -2.88
CA THR A 129 -6.93 21.02 -1.78
C THR A 129 -6.84 20.12 -0.56
N TYR A 130 -7.86 19.30 -0.30
CA TYR A 130 -7.82 18.31 0.77
C TYR A 130 -6.65 17.36 0.58
N TRP A 131 -6.55 16.65 -0.55
CA TRP A 131 -5.48 15.67 -0.77
C TRP A 131 -4.09 16.28 -0.88
N LYS A 132 -3.95 17.46 -1.51
CA LYS A 132 -2.68 18.18 -1.63
C LYS A 132 -2.10 18.67 -0.30
N THR A 133 -2.95 18.89 0.70
CA THR A 133 -2.54 19.49 2.00
C THR A 133 -2.81 18.59 3.21
N LEU A 134 -3.33 17.38 2.98
CA LEU A 134 -3.55 16.40 4.03
C LEU A 134 -2.21 15.96 4.61
N ASP A 135 -2.08 16.05 5.92
CA ASP A 135 -0.89 15.64 6.64
C ASP A 135 -0.83 14.11 6.84
N ALA A 136 0.31 13.61 7.33
CA ALA A 136 0.51 12.19 7.60
C ALA A 136 -0.61 11.57 8.47
N LEU A 137 -1.11 12.25 9.51
CA LEU A 137 -2.20 11.73 10.35
C LEU A 137 -3.52 11.60 9.58
N GLY A 138 -3.82 12.57 8.71
CA GLY A 138 -4.97 12.50 7.82
C GLY A 138 -4.85 11.37 6.80
N TRP A 139 -3.67 11.20 6.20
CA TRP A 139 -3.39 10.08 5.29
C TRP A 139 -3.44 8.73 5.98
N GLU A 140 -2.97 8.64 7.22
CA GLU A 140 -3.04 7.43 8.04
C GLU A 140 -4.51 7.03 8.26
N ALA A 141 -5.34 7.99 8.66
CA ALA A 141 -6.77 7.78 8.83
C ALA A 141 -7.49 7.36 7.54
N GLU A 142 -7.10 7.92 6.39
CA GLU A 142 -7.71 7.59 5.09
C GLU A 142 -7.26 6.22 4.57
N LEU A 143 -5.96 5.92 4.61
CA LEU A 143 -5.41 4.67 4.05
C LEU A 143 -5.58 3.51 5.02
N LEU A 144 -5.06 3.62 6.23
CA LEU A 144 -5.09 2.52 7.20
C LEU A 144 -6.48 2.32 7.73
N GLY A 145 -7.26 3.39 7.92
CA GLY A 145 -8.67 3.25 8.24
C GLY A 145 -9.46 2.54 7.13
N GLY A 146 -9.14 2.80 5.86
CA GLY A 146 -9.68 2.04 4.73
C GLY A 146 -9.30 0.56 4.79
N ARG A 147 -8.04 0.25 5.12
CA ARG A 147 -7.54 -1.11 5.32
C ARG A 147 -8.31 -1.85 6.42
N GLU A 148 -8.60 -1.17 7.53
CA GLU A 148 -9.39 -1.75 8.61
C GLU A 148 -10.84 -2.06 8.21
N ILE A 149 -11.47 -1.15 7.45
CA ILE A 149 -12.83 -1.33 6.95
C ILE A 149 -12.88 -2.55 6.01
N LEU A 150 -11.93 -2.66 5.08
CA LEU A 150 -11.84 -3.81 4.17
C LEU A 150 -11.60 -5.12 4.93
N ARG A 151 -10.70 -5.11 5.93
CA ARG A 151 -10.47 -6.26 6.81
C ARG A 151 -11.76 -6.70 7.52
N ASP A 152 -12.44 -5.76 8.17
CA ASP A 152 -13.54 -6.08 9.06
C ASP A 152 -14.81 -6.45 8.29
N TYR A 153 -15.06 -5.81 7.15
CA TYR A 153 -16.35 -5.88 6.46
C TYR A 153 -16.31 -6.65 5.13
N ALA A 154 -15.15 -6.74 4.46
CA ALA A 154 -14.93 -7.61 3.30
C ALA A 154 -14.12 -8.88 3.64
N LEU A 155 -13.68 -9.03 4.90
CA LEU A 155 -12.88 -10.17 5.37
C LEU A 155 -11.57 -10.36 4.58
N ILE A 156 -10.98 -9.25 4.11
CA ILE A 156 -9.70 -9.29 3.41
C ILE A 156 -8.57 -9.30 4.46
N PRO A 157 -7.64 -10.28 4.42
CA PRO A 157 -6.51 -10.27 5.34
C PRO A 157 -5.62 -9.02 5.13
N GLU A 158 -5.18 -8.38 6.20
CA GLU A 158 -4.35 -7.16 6.09
C GLU A 158 -3.06 -7.38 5.30
N GLN A 159 -2.46 -8.56 5.43
CA GLN A 159 -1.24 -8.93 4.70
C GLN A 159 -1.44 -9.07 3.19
N ASP A 160 -2.68 -9.14 2.71
CA ASP A 160 -3.00 -9.13 1.27
C ASP A 160 -3.27 -7.72 0.74
N MET A 161 -3.45 -6.72 1.62
CA MET A 161 -3.67 -5.31 1.26
C MET A 161 -2.37 -4.53 1.36
N VAL A 162 -1.49 -4.75 0.37
CA VAL A 162 -0.11 -4.24 0.38
C VAL A 162 0.11 -3.01 -0.51
N GLY A 163 -0.87 -2.67 -1.34
CA GLY A 163 -0.80 -1.54 -2.28
C GLY A 163 -1.72 -0.40 -1.90
N ALA A 164 -1.37 0.81 -2.33
CA ALA A 164 -2.29 1.94 -2.33
C ALA A 164 -2.13 2.83 -3.57
N ARG A 165 -3.19 3.57 -3.88
CA ARG A 165 -3.20 4.67 -4.84
C ARG A 165 -3.92 5.85 -4.17
N ALA A 166 -3.28 7.01 -4.16
CA ALA A 166 -3.89 8.26 -3.73
C ALA A 166 -5.04 8.68 -4.67
N PRO A 167 -6.19 9.14 -4.13
CA PRO A 167 -7.26 9.77 -4.90
C PRO A 167 -6.75 10.89 -5.80
N PHE A 168 -7.27 10.95 -7.02
CA PHE A 168 -6.86 11.90 -8.08
C PHE A 168 -5.35 11.87 -8.40
N LEU A 169 -4.64 10.82 -7.98
CA LEU A 169 -3.20 10.66 -8.10
C LEU A 169 -2.40 11.72 -7.31
N GLU A 170 -3.01 12.33 -6.30
CA GLU A 170 -2.42 13.40 -5.48
C GLU A 170 -1.84 12.84 -4.18
N ALA A 171 -0.53 12.55 -4.17
CA ALA A 171 0.16 11.93 -3.03
C ALA A 171 0.49 12.88 -1.85
N GLY A 172 -0.14 14.06 -1.79
CA GLY A 172 0.02 15.02 -0.68
C GLY A 172 1.47 15.34 -0.32
N LYS A 173 2.30 15.76 -1.28
CA LYS A 173 3.75 16.01 -1.11
C LYS A 173 4.60 14.83 -0.62
N GLY A 174 4.02 13.63 -0.56
CA GLY A 174 4.67 12.43 -0.03
C GLY A 174 4.22 12.04 1.37
N ASP A 175 3.30 12.78 2.02
CA ASP A 175 2.71 12.36 3.29
C ASP A 175 2.00 10.99 3.18
N SER A 176 1.34 10.70 2.05
CA SER A 176 0.78 9.36 1.79
C SER A 176 1.88 8.29 1.76
N LEU A 177 3.00 8.57 1.10
CA LEU A 177 4.13 7.65 0.96
C LEU A 177 4.85 7.44 2.29
N PHE A 178 4.93 8.48 3.13
CA PHE A 178 5.43 8.38 4.49
C PHE A 178 4.61 7.35 5.29
N VAL A 179 3.29 7.54 5.31
CA VAL A 179 2.36 6.61 5.98
C VAL A 179 2.49 5.20 5.43
N MET A 180 2.53 5.04 4.11
CA MET A 180 2.68 3.72 3.49
C MET A 180 3.95 3.02 3.95
N ARG A 181 5.07 3.73 4.00
CA ARG A 181 6.35 3.20 4.47
C ARG A 181 6.32 2.85 5.95
N GLU A 182 5.78 3.72 6.81
CA GLU A 182 5.73 3.47 8.26
C GLU A 182 4.87 2.26 8.63
N HIS A 183 3.82 1.99 7.85
CA HIS A 183 2.89 0.87 8.09
C HIS A 183 3.16 -0.36 7.22
N GLY A 184 4.34 -0.44 6.59
CA GLY A 184 4.82 -1.62 5.88
C GLY A 184 4.03 -1.98 4.61
N LEU A 185 3.41 -1.01 3.95
CA LEU A 185 2.84 -1.21 2.61
C LEU A 185 3.98 -1.39 1.60
N LEU A 186 3.73 -2.23 0.59
CA LEU A 186 4.72 -2.66 -0.38
C LEU A 186 4.93 -1.62 -1.48
N TYR A 187 3.83 -1.03 -2.00
CA TYR A 187 3.92 -0.16 -3.16
C TYR A 187 2.86 0.94 -3.20
N ASP A 188 3.26 2.09 -3.75
CA ASP A 188 2.40 3.15 -4.28
C ASP A 188 2.16 2.98 -5.78
N SER A 189 1.00 3.42 -6.27
CA SER A 189 0.74 3.57 -7.69
C SER A 189 0.04 4.89 -8.01
N SER A 190 0.62 6.01 -7.57
CA SER A 190 0.12 7.37 -7.85
C SER A 190 1.07 8.24 -8.68
N VAL A 191 2.34 7.85 -8.80
CA VAL A 191 3.33 8.60 -9.60
C VAL A 191 3.03 8.48 -11.09
N THR A 192 2.65 9.60 -11.72
CA THR A 192 2.43 9.66 -13.17
C THR A 192 3.71 9.98 -13.93
N VAL A 193 3.94 9.30 -15.05
CA VAL A 193 5.09 9.52 -15.94
C VAL A 193 4.61 9.86 -17.35
N ASN A 194 5.00 11.05 -17.83
CA ASN A 194 4.80 11.49 -19.21
C ASN A 194 6.12 11.30 -19.99
N TYR A 195 6.14 10.43 -21.01
CA TYR A 195 7.35 10.16 -21.80
C TYR A 195 7.47 11.01 -23.08
N VAL A 196 6.45 11.80 -23.49
CA VAL A 196 6.58 12.66 -24.68
C VAL A 196 7.67 13.71 -24.49
N GLU A 197 7.92 14.08 -23.24
CA GLU A 197 9.00 14.98 -22.85
C GLU A 197 10.36 14.27 -22.74
N GLU A 198 10.39 12.94 -22.90
CA GLU A 198 11.57 12.10 -22.64
C GLU A 198 12.24 11.64 -23.95
N PRO A 199 13.58 11.71 -24.07
CA PRO A 199 14.29 11.52 -25.34
C PRO A 199 14.12 10.13 -25.98
N ASP A 200 13.98 9.09 -25.17
CA ASP A 200 13.92 7.69 -25.62
C ASP A 200 12.50 7.15 -25.78
N LYS A 201 11.49 7.89 -25.29
CA LYS A 201 10.07 7.50 -25.27
C LYS A 201 9.81 6.12 -24.66
N LEU A 202 10.72 5.62 -23.82
CA LEU A 202 10.59 4.31 -23.18
C LEU A 202 9.83 4.42 -21.86
N ARG A 203 9.09 3.35 -21.56
CA ARG A 203 8.29 3.22 -20.33
C ARG A 203 9.17 2.95 -19.12
N VAL A 204 8.79 3.50 -17.98
CA VAL A 204 9.55 3.36 -16.74
C VAL A 204 9.11 2.09 -16.02
N TYR A 205 10.08 1.28 -15.60
CA TYR A 205 9.82 0.12 -14.73
C TYR A 205 9.51 0.58 -13.31
N PRO A 206 8.79 -0.22 -12.50
CA PRO A 206 8.68 0.05 -11.07
C PRO A 206 10.07 0.17 -10.42
N TYR A 207 10.17 1.05 -9.45
CA TYR A 207 11.43 1.35 -8.77
C TYR A 207 11.15 1.72 -7.31
N THR A 208 12.18 1.76 -6.48
CA THR A 208 12.01 2.11 -5.06
C THR A 208 12.32 3.57 -4.80
N LEU A 209 11.64 4.13 -3.80
CA LEU A 209 11.74 5.53 -3.43
C LEU A 209 12.85 5.80 -2.40
N ASP A 210 13.85 4.90 -2.29
CA ASP A 210 15.04 5.07 -1.44
C ASP A 210 15.81 6.36 -1.73
N TYR A 211 15.76 6.82 -2.98
CA TYR A 211 16.34 8.08 -3.45
C TYR A 211 15.28 9.12 -3.81
N GLY A 212 14.05 8.95 -3.31
CA GLY A 212 12.91 9.83 -3.59
C GLY A 212 12.36 9.66 -5.00
N LEU A 213 11.65 10.69 -5.48
CA LEU A 213 11.11 10.74 -6.83
C LEU A 213 12.25 10.88 -7.85
N GLN A 214 12.36 9.91 -8.75
CA GLN A 214 13.44 9.84 -9.74
C GLN A 214 12.96 10.11 -11.18
N THR A 215 11.68 10.49 -11.32
CA THR A 215 11.04 10.90 -12.56
C THR A 215 10.60 12.36 -12.47
N LEU A 216 10.31 13.00 -13.61
CA LEU A 216 9.73 14.33 -13.61
C LEU A 216 8.39 14.32 -12.86
N CYS A 217 8.15 15.38 -12.11
CA CYS A 217 6.91 15.61 -11.40
C CYS A 217 5.86 16.13 -12.38
N VAL A 218 4.82 15.33 -12.61
CA VAL A 218 3.71 15.68 -13.52
C VAL A 218 2.55 16.32 -12.77
N ILE A 219 2.29 15.85 -11.54
CA ILE A 219 1.18 16.31 -10.70
C ILE A 219 1.75 17.01 -9.48
N GLU A 220 1.43 18.29 -9.34
CA GLU A 220 1.81 19.13 -8.20
C GLU A 220 0.80 18.98 -7.04
N PRO A 221 1.24 19.04 -5.78
CA PRO A 221 2.62 19.32 -5.37
C PRO A 221 3.51 18.07 -5.43
N CYS A 222 4.76 18.26 -5.88
CA CYS A 222 5.70 17.16 -6.03
C CYS A 222 5.97 16.40 -4.73
N ILE A 223 6.22 15.10 -4.86
CA ILE A 223 6.67 14.24 -3.76
C ILE A 223 8.04 14.73 -3.29
N GLU A 224 8.13 15.00 -2.00
CA GLU A 224 9.36 15.35 -1.30
C GLU A 224 9.82 14.16 -0.43
N GLY A 225 11.11 14.11 -0.10
CA GLY A 225 11.66 13.11 0.82
C GLY A 225 12.05 11.77 0.17
N THR A 226 12.41 10.80 1.02
CA THR A 226 12.85 9.46 0.64
C THR A 226 12.12 8.40 1.47
N TYR A 227 11.72 7.31 0.82
CA TYR A 227 10.88 6.25 1.39
C TYR A 227 11.53 4.90 1.13
N LYS A 228 12.53 4.58 1.96
CA LYS A 228 13.37 3.38 1.77
C LYS A 228 12.54 2.10 1.69
N GLY A 229 12.80 1.29 0.68
CA GLY A 229 12.11 0.02 0.44
C GLY A 229 10.66 0.12 -0.05
N LEU A 230 10.06 1.32 -0.09
CA LEU A 230 8.74 1.52 -0.67
C LEU A 230 8.86 1.57 -2.20
N TRP A 231 8.11 0.71 -2.88
CA TRP A 231 8.06 0.71 -4.34
C TRP A 231 7.08 1.78 -4.84
N THR A 232 7.39 2.36 -5.99
CA THR A 232 6.41 3.06 -6.82
C THR A 232 6.21 2.28 -8.12
N VAL A 233 4.95 1.99 -8.44
CA VAL A 233 4.52 1.44 -9.72
C VAL A 233 3.98 2.61 -10.55
N PRO A 234 4.81 3.17 -11.46
CA PRO A 234 4.45 4.40 -12.15
C PRO A 234 3.25 4.20 -13.09
N LEU A 235 2.37 5.19 -13.14
CA LEU A 235 1.39 5.33 -14.21
C LEU A 235 2.13 5.81 -15.46
N ASN A 236 2.61 4.84 -16.25
CA ASN A 236 3.12 5.10 -17.58
C ASN A 236 1.96 5.60 -18.46
N GLY A 237 1.90 6.92 -18.71
CA GLY A 237 0.74 7.56 -19.34
C GLY A 237 0.35 6.97 -20.70
N TYR A 238 -0.93 6.98 -21.02
CA TYR A 238 -1.42 6.66 -22.34
C TYR A 238 -1.25 7.82 -23.30
N TYR A 239 -1.33 7.52 -24.59
CA TYR A 239 -1.32 8.53 -25.64
C TYR A 239 -2.40 8.26 -26.68
N ARG A 240 -2.97 9.35 -27.17
CA ARG A 240 -3.83 9.34 -28.34
C ARG A 240 -3.27 10.28 -29.40
N THR A 241 -3.20 9.79 -30.64
CA THR A 241 -2.91 10.65 -31.79
C THR A 241 -4.12 11.52 -32.06
N ILE A 242 -3.95 12.84 -31.94
CA ILE A 242 -4.98 13.84 -32.24
C ILE A 242 -4.47 14.79 -33.33
N GLN A 243 -5.40 15.52 -33.94
CA GLN A 243 -5.05 16.63 -34.82
C GLN A 243 -5.07 17.93 -34.00
N ASP A 244 -3.97 18.67 -34.00
CA ASP A 244 -3.90 19.98 -33.36
C ASP A 244 -4.58 21.08 -34.21
N ASP A 245 -4.62 22.29 -33.67
CA ASP A 245 -5.25 23.46 -34.32
C ASP A 245 -4.60 23.82 -35.68
N THR A 246 -3.38 23.32 -35.95
CA THR A 246 -2.67 23.52 -37.22
C THR A 246 -2.97 22.44 -38.25
N GLY A 247 -3.73 21.41 -37.88
CA GLY A 247 -3.96 20.23 -38.70
C GLY A 247 -2.87 19.17 -38.58
N SER A 248 -1.88 19.36 -37.70
CA SER A 248 -0.77 18.42 -37.51
C SER A 248 -1.16 17.30 -36.56
N LEU A 249 -0.67 16.08 -36.82
CA LEU A 249 -0.90 14.94 -35.93
C LEU A 249 0.08 15.00 -34.74
N VAL A 250 -0.45 15.10 -33.52
CA VAL A 250 0.32 15.16 -32.28
C VAL A 250 -0.12 14.06 -31.31
N GLN A 251 0.77 13.70 -30.38
CA GLN A 251 0.46 12.74 -29.31
C GLN A 251 -0.05 13.49 -28.09
N SER A 252 -1.29 13.23 -27.68
CA SER A 252 -1.89 13.79 -26.46
C SER A 252 -1.70 12.81 -25.29
N PRO A 253 -0.99 13.19 -24.21
CA PRO A 253 -0.83 12.34 -23.03
C PRO A 253 -2.10 12.28 -22.18
N CYS A 254 -2.26 11.18 -21.45
CA CYS A 254 -3.28 10.97 -20.43
C CYS A 254 -2.72 10.04 -19.36
N ALA A 255 -3.03 10.26 -18.08
CA ALA A 255 -2.48 9.44 -16.99
C ALA A 255 -3.09 8.02 -16.98
N MET A 256 -4.39 7.93 -17.26
CA MET A 256 -5.19 6.70 -17.24
C MET A 256 -5.84 6.46 -18.60
N ALA A 257 -6.11 5.19 -18.94
CA ALA A 257 -6.57 4.81 -20.28
C ALA A 257 -7.94 5.40 -20.64
N ASP A 258 -8.76 5.65 -19.61
CA ASP A 258 -10.09 6.24 -19.67
C ASP A 258 -10.10 7.77 -19.57
N SER A 259 -8.95 8.39 -19.26
CA SER A 259 -8.78 9.86 -19.23
C SER A 259 -8.30 10.45 -20.56
N CYS A 260 -8.13 9.60 -21.58
CA CYS A 260 -7.61 10.01 -22.88
C CYS A 260 -8.69 10.61 -23.76
N ASP A 261 -8.44 11.82 -24.27
CA ASP A 261 -9.33 12.48 -25.20
C ASP A 261 -8.77 12.55 -26.64
N PRO A 262 -9.64 12.40 -27.67
CA PRO A 262 -11.05 12.06 -27.52
C PRO A 262 -11.24 10.62 -26.99
N GLN A 263 -12.43 10.29 -26.49
CA GLN A 263 -12.74 8.92 -26.08
C GLN A 263 -12.94 8.01 -27.30
N PRO A 264 -12.65 6.70 -27.20
CA PRO A 264 -12.94 5.77 -28.27
C PRO A 264 -14.45 5.49 -28.37
N LEU A 265 -14.99 5.49 -29.60
CA LEU A 265 -16.44 5.48 -29.83
C LEU A 265 -17.01 4.13 -30.28
N THR A 266 -16.15 3.21 -30.73
CA THR A 266 -16.57 1.90 -31.23
C THR A 266 -15.74 0.79 -30.59
N ARG A 267 -16.20 -0.45 -30.67
CA ARG A 267 -15.41 -1.62 -30.25
C ARG A 267 -14.03 -1.65 -30.90
N ALA A 268 -13.95 -1.36 -32.20
CA ALA A 268 -12.71 -1.40 -32.95
C ALA A 268 -11.74 -0.28 -32.53
N ASP A 269 -12.27 0.93 -32.31
CA ASP A 269 -11.50 2.08 -31.82
C ASP A 269 -10.99 1.82 -30.40
N SER A 270 -11.84 1.29 -29.51
CA SER A 270 -11.47 0.93 -28.14
C SER A 270 -10.38 -0.15 -28.09
N PHE A 271 -10.49 -1.18 -28.94
CA PHE A 271 -9.43 -2.18 -29.10
C PHE A 271 -8.13 -1.55 -29.62
N ALA A 272 -8.22 -0.69 -30.65
CA ALA A 272 -7.06 -0.05 -31.26
C ALA A 272 -6.35 0.91 -30.30
N HIS A 273 -7.10 1.66 -29.49
CA HIS A 273 -6.59 2.55 -28.44
C HIS A 273 -5.73 1.81 -27.41
N LEU A 274 -6.23 0.67 -26.91
CA LEU A 274 -5.49 -0.17 -25.98
C LEU A 274 -4.28 -0.82 -26.66
N ARG A 275 -4.46 -1.32 -27.88
CA ARG A 275 -3.41 -2.02 -28.62
C ARG A 275 -2.24 -1.13 -29.00
N SER A 276 -2.48 0.08 -29.49
CA SER A 276 -1.40 0.99 -29.88
C SER A 276 -0.49 1.33 -28.70
N ASN A 277 -1.07 1.53 -27.51
CA ASN A 277 -0.31 1.80 -26.29
C ASN A 277 0.40 0.56 -25.75
N PHE A 278 -0.19 -0.63 -25.88
CA PHE A 278 0.44 -1.90 -25.53
C PHE A 278 1.68 -2.18 -26.39
N GLU A 279 1.59 -1.97 -27.70
CA GLU A 279 2.69 -2.23 -28.64
C GLU A 279 3.93 -1.36 -28.34
N LEU A 280 3.75 -0.17 -27.76
CA LEU A 280 4.84 0.67 -27.26
C LEU A 280 5.60 0.07 -26.06
N CYS A 281 4.93 -0.75 -25.24
CA CYS A 281 5.61 -1.49 -24.19
C CYS A 281 6.23 -2.76 -24.79
N TYR A 282 5.42 -3.53 -25.51
CA TYR A 282 5.75 -4.88 -25.95
C TYR A 282 6.93 -4.97 -26.93
N HIS A 283 7.05 -4.01 -27.86
CA HIS A 283 8.10 -4.04 -28.88
C HIS A 283 9.39 -3.32 -28.49
N TYR A 284 9.39 -2.52 -27.41
CA TYR A 284 10.52 -1.68 -27.07
C TYR A 284 11.28 -2.17 -25.85
N ASN A 285 10.68 -2.10 -24.66
CA ASN A 285 11.38 -2.46 -23.43
C ASN A 285 10.61 -3.42 -22.54
N LYS A 286 9.37 -3.81 -22.87
CA LYS A 286 8.49 -4.67 -22.07
C LYS A 286 8.27 -4.23 -20.62
N ALA A 287 8.31 -2.91 -20.36
CA ALA A 287 7.84 -2.43 -19.07
C ALA A 287 6.37 -2.87 -18.84
N PRO A 288 5.94 -3.06 -17.58
CA PRO A 288 4.57 -3.44 -17.26
C PRO A 288 3.56 -2.50 -17.91
N PHE A 289 2.64 -3.03 -18.70
CA PHE A 289 1.63 -2.25 -19.41
C PHE A 289 0.44 -1.97 -18.48
N PRO A 290 0.16 -0.71 -18.13
CA PRO A 290 -0.99 -0.38 -17.30
C PRO A 290 -2.27 -0.37 -18.15
N ILE A 291 -3.36 -0.97 -17.67
CA ILE A 291 -4.72 -0.68 -18.10
C ILE A 291 -5.45 -0.15 -16.88
N PHE A 292 -5.18 1.12 -16.55
CA PHE A 292 -5.75 1.78 -15.37
C PHE A 292 -6.99 2.55 -15.81
N ILE A 293 -8.14 2.19 -15.26
CA ILE A 293 -9.45 2.73 -15.63
C ILE A 293 -10.41 2.77 -14.44
N HIS A 294 -11.43 3.60 -14.52
CA HIS A 294 -12.60 3.58 -13.66
C HIS A 294 -13.71 2.74 -14.30
N ALA A 295 -14.52 2.09 -13.48
CA ALA A 295 -15.59 1.20 -13.97
C ALA A 295 -16.60 1.91 -14.88
N VAL A 296 -16.89 3.20 -14.59
CA VAL A 296 -17.81 4.05 -15.37
C VAL A 296 -17.42 4.17 -16.84
N TRP A 297 -16.14 3.99 -17.18
CA TRP A 297 -15.70 3.98 -18.57
C TRP A 297 -16.32 2.83 -19.38
N LEU A 298 -16.70 1.74 -18.70
CA LEU A 298 -17.32 0.55 -19.28
C LEU A 298 -18.84 0.64 -19.43
N ASP A 299 -19.47 1.68 -18.89
CA ASP A 299 -20.90 1.95 -19.09
C ASP A 299 -21.24 2.14 -20.57
N GLU A 300 -20.27 2.62 -21.35
CA GLU A 300 -20.34 2.60 -22.80
C GLU A 300 -20.07 1.18 -23.34
N PRO A 301 -21.09 0.50 -23.91
CA PRO A 301 -20.97 -0.90 -24.28
C PRO A 301 -19.86 -1.18 -25.31
N GLU A 302 -19.56 -0.22 -26.19
CA GLU A 302 -18.50 -0.37 -27.18
C GLU A 302 -17.10 -0.41 -26.56
N ARG A 303 -16.87 0.37 -25.48
CA ARG A 303 -15.62 0.35 -24.70
C ARG A 303 -15.45 -0.97 -23.95
N ALA A 304 -16.52 -1.45 -23.29
CA ALA A 304 -16.52 -2.75 -22.64
C ALA A 304 -16.23 -3.93 -23.61
N LYS A 305 -16.85 -3.90 -24.80
CA LYS A 305 -16.58 -4.90 -25.85
C LYS A 305 -15.16 -4.81 -26.40
N GLY A 306 -14.63 -3.59 -26.53
CA GLY A 306 -13.26 -3.34 -26.98
C GLY A 306 -12.23 -3.87 -25.99
N LEU A 307 -12.38 -3.55 -24.70
CA LEU A 307 -11.53 -4.08 -23.63
C LEU A 307 -11.57 -5.61 -23.58
N ALA A 308 -12.77 -6.21 -23.62
CA ALA A 308 -12.89 -7.67 -23.62
C ALA A 308 -12.18 -8.31 -24.83
N ALA A 309 -12.33 -7.74 -26.03
CA ALA A 309 -11.64 -8.21 -27.23
C ALA A 309 -10.12 -8.05 -27.14
N PHE A 310 -9.65 -6.97 -26.52
CA PHE A 310 -8.24 -6.70 -26.31
C PHE A 310 -7.61 -7.71 -25.34
N VAL A 311 -8.29 -7.98 -24.22
CA VAL A 311 -7.88 -9.04 -23.28
C VAL A 311 -7.83 -10.39 -24.00
N ASP A 312 -8.89 -10.76 -24.72
CA ASP A 312 -8.94 -12.04 -25.44
C ASP A 312 -7.80 -12.19 -26.48
N TRP A 313 -7.41 -11.10 -27.14
CA TRP A 313 -6.27 -11.08 -28.06
C TRP A 313 -4.92 -11.31 -27.35
N LEU A 314 -4.68 -10.62 -26.23
CA LEU A 314 -3.45 -10.78 -25.46
C LEU A 314 -3.30 -12.20 -24.88
N LEU A 315 -4.41 -12.83 -24.50
CA LEU A 315 -4.40 -14.23 -24.03
C LEU A 315 -4.06 -15.25 -25.12
N THR A 316 -3.88 -14.83 -26.37
CA THR A 316 -3.32 -15.69 -27.42
C THR A 316 -1.79 -15.74 -27.41
N MET A 317 -1.11 -14.88 -26.64
CA MET A 317 0.35 -14.77 -26.61
C MET A 317 0.95 -15.61 -25.47
N ASP A 318 2.07 -16.28 -25.72
CA ASP A 318 2.71 -17.20 -24.76
C ASP A 318 3.61 -16.48 -23.74
N ASP A 319 3.94 -15.20 -23.96
CA ASP A 319 4.83 -14.40 -23.12
C ASP A 319 4.15 -13.18 -22.47
N VAL A 320 2.82 -13.09 -22.56
CA VAL A 320 1.99 -12.04 -21.95
C VAL A 320 1.23 -12.60 -20.74
N PHE A 321 1.24 -11.86 -19.64
CA PHE A 321 0.61 -12.25 -18.38
C PHE A 321 -0.22 -11.10 -17.81
N PHE A 322 -1.52 -11.33 -17.66
CA PHE A 322 -2.38 -10.49 -16.82
C PHE A 322 -2.16 -10.87 -15.36
N VAL A 323 -1.61 -9.93 -14.60
CA VAL A 323 -1.21 -10.12 -13.21
C VAL A 323 -1.62 -8.92 -12.38
N THR A 324 -1.62 -9.09 -11.06
CA THR A 324 -1.87 -7.98 -10.14
C THR A 324 -0.65 -7.04 -10.07
N VAL A 325 -0.83 -5.85 -9.51
CA VAL A 325 0.26 -4.90 -9.35
C VAL A 325 1.28 -5.43 -8.35
N GLU A 326 0.84 -6.07 -7.25
CA GLU A 326 1.73 -6.77 -6.31
C GLU A 326 2.63 -7.77 -7.05
N GLU A 327 2.08 -8.62 -7.93
CA GLU A 327 2.86 -9.63 -8.65
C GLU A 327 3.98 -9.01 -9.50
N VAL A 328 3.72 -7.85 -10.12
CA VAL A 328 4.76 -7.11 -10.83
C VAL A 328 5.86 -6.66 -9.87
N VAL A 329 5.52 -6.09 -8.70
CA VAL A 329 6.53 -5.69 -7.71
C VAL A 329 7.34 -6.90 -7.21
N ARG A 330 6.68 -8.04 -6.95
CA ARG A 330 7.36 -9.30 -6.58
C ARG A 330 8.33 -9.77 -7.67
N PHE A 331 7.93 -9.66 -8.94
CA PHE A 331 8.83 -9.94 -10.05
C PHE A 331 10.04 -9.01 -10.06
N MET A 332 9.85 -7.71 -9.83
CA MET A 332 10.95 -6.74 -9.80
C MET A 332 11.98 -7.03 -8.70
N GLN A 333 11.56 -7.60 -7.58
CA GLN A 333 12.44 -8.02 -6.48
C GLN A 333 13.36 -9.20 -6.87
N ASN A 334 12.93 -10.08 -7.77
CA ASN A 334 13.73 -11.23 -8.23
C ASN A 334 13.38 -11.60 -9.68
N PRO A 335 13.83 -10.81 -10.68
CA PRO A 335 13.46 -10.99 -12.06
C PRO A 335 13.91 -12.35 -12.61
N LYS A 336 13.02 -13.01 -13.34
CA LYS A 336 13.31 -14.26 -14.06
C LYS A 336 13.00 -14.14 -15.54
N PRO A 337 13.77 -14.80 -16.43
CA PRO A 337 13.38 -14.91 -17.83
C PRO A 337 11.99 -15.53 -17.96
N VAL A 338 11.23 -15.17 -18.99
CA VAL A 338 9.85 -15.63 -19.22
C VAL A 338 9.68 -17.16 -19.14
N LYS A 339 10.69 -17.93 -19.56
CA LYS A 339 10.65 -19.41 -19.51
C LYS A 339 10.79 -19.99 -18.09
N GLU A 340 11.31 -19.19 -17.16
CA GLU A 340 11.53 -19.54 -15.75
C GLU A 340 10.58 -18.79 -14.82
N TYR A 341 9.78 -17.86 -15.36
CA TYR A 341 8.82 -17.09 -14.60
C TYR A 341 7.71 -18.00 -14.07
N VAL A 342 7.50 -17.94 -12.75
CA VAL A 342 6.42 -18.61 -12.04
C VAL A 342 5.64 -17.53 -11.32
N GLN A 343 4.37 -17.39 -11.67
CA GLN A 343 3.47 -16.43 -11.01
C GLN A 343 3.27 -16.83 -9.55
N SER A 344 3.54 -15.90 -8.62
CA SER A 344 3.54 -16.15 -7.19
C SER A 344 2.13 -16.48 -6.69
N LYS A 345 1.15 -15.64 -7.06
CA LYS A 345 -0.28 -15.85 -6.78
C LYS A 345 -1.02 -16.34 -8.03
N CYS A 346 -0.89 -17.63 -8.34
CA CYS A 346 -1.58 -18.26 -9.47
C CYS A 346 -2.95 -18.82 -9.08
N SER A 347 -4.01 -18.03 -9.24
CA SER A 347 -5.39 -18.51 -9.05
C SER A 347 -5.79 -19.49 -10.14
N LYS A 348 -6.33 -20.64 -9.74
CA LYS A 348 -6.98 -21.63 -10.61
C LYS A 348 -8.43 -21.88 -10.20
N ALA A 349 -9.02 -20.93 -9.47
CA ALA A 349 -10.42 -20.98 -9.08
C ALA A 349 -11.33 -21.17 -10.30
N THR A 350 -12.39 -21.94 -10.13
CA THR A 350 -13.40 -22.20 -11.17
C THR A 350 -14.71 -21.49 -10.88
N GLU A 351 -14.85 -20.89 -9.70
CA GLU A 351 -16.01 -20.14 -9.25
C GLU A 351 -15.56 -19.05 -8.27
N PHE A 352 -16.43 -18.08 -8.04
CA PHE A 352 -16.24 -17.10 -6.98
C PHE A 352 -16.65 -17.70 -5.63
N ALA A 353 -15.92 -17.42 -4.56
CA ALA A 353 -16.39 -17.69 -3.20
C ALA A 353 -17.10 -16.46 -2.65
N LEU A 354 -18.31 -16.68 -2.13
CA LEU A 354 -19.14 -15.64 -1.53
C LEU A 354 -18.92 -15.58 -0.02
N CYS A 355 -19.32 -14.47 0.58
CA CYS A 355 -19.32 -14.33 2.03
C CYS A 355 -20.23 -15.38 2.68
N PRO A 356 -19.83 -15.96 3.84
CA PRO A 356 -20.65 -16.94 4.53
C PRO A 356 -22.04 -16.42 4.88
N GLU A 357 -22.11 -15.17 5.35
CA GLU A 357 -23.34 -14.43 5.58
C GLU A 357 -23.18 -13.00 5.03
N ILE A 358 -24.26 -12.43 4.52
CA ILE A 358 -24.31 -11.05 4.02
C ILE A 358 -25.28 -10.27 4.90
N HIS A 359 -24.82 -9.14 5.41
CA HIS A 359 -25.62 -8.21 6.20
C HIS A 359 -25.70 -6.88 5.47
N SER A 360 -26.90 -6.30 5.39
CA SER A 360 -27.12 -4.98 4.81
C SER A 360 -27.78 -4.08 5.84
N CYS A 361 -27.20 -2.91 6.05
CA CYS A 361 -27.67 -1.94 7.03
C CYS A 361 -27.73 -0.54 6.47
N GLU A 362 -28.71 0.21 6.97
CA GLU A 362 -29.01 1.58 6.62
C GLU A 362 -28.64 2.49 7.81
N TYR A 363 -28.00 3.62 7.51
CA TYR A 363 -27.54 4.60 8.49
C TYR A 363 -28.05 5.99 8.10
N GLU A 364 -28.79 6.62 9.02
CA GLU A 364 -29.28 7.99 8.85
C GLU A 364 -28.15 9.03 8.99
N ASP A 365 -27.16 8.77 9.86
CA ASP A 365 -25.98 9.62 10.07
C ASP A 365 -24.70 8.93 9.56
N ALA A 366 -24.52 8.93 8.24
CA ALA A 366 -23.39 8.29 7.59
C ALA A 366 -22.24 9.25 7.24
N GLN A 367 -22.31 10.52 7.66
CA GLN A 367 -21.34 11.57 7.28
C GLN A 367 -21.07 11.70 5.76
N ILE A 368 -21.99 11.16 4.94
CA ILE A 368 -22.01 11.26 3.48
C ILE A 368 -23.30 11.94 3.04
N VAL A 369 -23.36 12.36 1.77
CA VAL A 369 -24.59 12.91 1.19
C VAL A 369 -25.60 11.78 0.97
N GLY A 370 -26.74 11.89 1.64
CA GLY A 370 -27.83 10.90 1.60
C GLY A 370 -27.67 9.80 2.64
N THR A 371 -28.53 8.79 2.53
CA THR A 371 -28.51 7.63 3.42
C THR A 371 -27.28 6.76 3.18
N GLY A 372 -26.60 6.36 4.25
CA GLY A 372 -25.51 5.40 4.18
C GLY A 372 -26.01 3.97 4.13
N PHE A 373 -25.58 3.21 3.13
CA PHE A 373 -25.79 1.77 3.08
C PHE A 373 -24.46 1.06 3.26
N LEU A 374 -24.44 0.03 4.09
CA LEU A 374 -23.31 -0.89 4.28
C LEU A 374 -23.80 -2.30 4.00
N THR A 375 -23.29 -2.91 2.93
CA THR A 375 -23.40 -4.36 2.73
C THR A 375 -22.06 -4.99 3.09
N SER A 376 -22.08 -5.99 3.97
CA SER A 376 -20.88 -6.56 4.57
C SER A 376 -20.99 -8.06 4.79
N CYS A 377 -19.84 -8.73 4.82
CA CYS A 377 -19.64 -10.12 5.18
C CYS A 377 -19.66 -10.38 6.69
N ARG A 378 -19.88 -9.32 7.48
CA ARG A 378 -19.92 -9.35 8.94
C ARG A 378 -21.09 -8.52 9.45
N GLN A 379 -21.52 -8.81 10.68
CA GLN A 379 -22.56 -8.05 11.34
C GLN A 379 -22.26 -6.55 11.31
N CYS A 380 -23.30 -5.78 11.02
CA CYS A 380 -23.19 -4.33 10.91
C CYS A 380 -22.73 -3.69 12.23
N PRO A 381 -21.83 -2.69 12.15
CA PRO A 381 -21.49 -1.87 13.29
C PRO A 381 -22.67 -0.99 13.71
N GLU A 382 -22.62 -0.48 14.95
CA GLU A 382 -23.61 0.48 15.45
C GLU A 382 -23.62 1.80 14.67
N LYS A 383 -22.45 2.20 14.14
CA LYS A 383 -22.27 3.44 13.37
C LYS A 383 -21.61 3.14 12.03
N TYR A 384 -21.94 3.97 11.03
CA TYR A 384 -21.34 3.88 9.70
C TYR A 384 -19.80 4.02 9.80
N PRO A 385 -19.02 3.10 9.23
CA PRO A 385 -17.56 3.20 9.23
C PRO A 385 -17.07 4.46 8.51
N TRP A 386 -16.30 5.29 9.22
CA TRP A 386 -15.75 6.54 8.70
C TRP A 386 -14.44 6.89 9.42
N ILE A 387 -13.68 7.87 8.90
CA ILE A 387 -12.40 8.35 9.47
C ILE A 387 -12.43 8.44 11.00
N ARG A 388 -13.41 9.17 11.56
CA ARG A 388 -13.48 9.43 13.01
C ARG A 388 -13.74 8.17 13.84
N GLU A 389 -14.55 7.26 13.34
CA GLU A 389 -14.91 6.04 14.07
C GLU A 389 -13.80 5.00 14.02
N VAL A 390 -13.04 4.95 12.92
CA VAL A 390 -11.82 4.14 12.83
C VAL A 390 -10.77 4.65 13.82
N ALA A 391 -10.46 5.95 13.77
CA ALA A 391 -9.49 6.56 14.68
C ALA A 391 -9.86 6.37 16.17
N ARG A 392 -11.15 6.39 16.51
CA ARG A 392 -11.63 6.08 17.88
C ARG A 392 -11.33 4.64 18.28
N LYS A 393 -11.62 3.67 17.41
CA LYS A 393 -11.36 2.23 17.67
C LYS A 393 -9.86 1.94 17.82
N GLU A 394 -9.02 2.65 17.06
CA GLU A 394 -7.56 2.56 17.18
C GLU A 394 -7.07 3.10 18.53
N SER A 395 -7.50 4.30 18.91
CA SER A 395 -7.19 4.87 20.23
C SER A 395 -7.65 4.00 21.42
N GLU A 396 -8.77 3.28 21.27
CA GLU A 396 -9.25 2.32 22.27
C GLU A 396 -8.38 1.04 22.31
N ARG A 397 -7.92 0.55 21.15
CA ARG A 397 -7.00 -0.60 21.07
C ARG A 397 -5.63 -0.27 21.64
N ASP A 398 -5.08 0.89 21.34
CA ASP A 398 -3.78 1.33 21.88
C ASP A 398 -3.85 1.46 23.40
N ARG A 399 -4.91 2.07 23.93
CA ARG A 399 -5.16 2.13 25.38
C ARG A 399 -5.28 0.74 26.01
N ALA A 400 -5.91 -0.21 25.33
CA ALA A 400 -6.02 -1.59 25.81
C ALA A 400 -4.67 -2.34 25.75
N ALA A 401 -3.87 -2.12 24.71
CA ALA A 401 -2.53 -2.68 24.57
C ALA A 401 -1.57 -2.13 25.63
N ASP A 402 -1.62 -0.83 25.89
CA ASP A 402 -0.86 -0.16 26.95
C ASP A 402 -1.27 -0.67 28.33
N ALA A 403 -2.58 -0.81 28.59
CA ALA A 403 -3.07 -1.40 29.83
C ALA A 403 -2.56 -2.83 30.04
N THR A 404 -2.57 -3.64 28.98
CA THR A 404 -2.04 -5.03 29.01
C THR A 404 -0.53 -5.04 29.27
N THR A 405 0.21 -4.10 28.69
CA THR A 405 1.66 -3.95 28.89
C THR A 405 1.98 -3.51 30.32
N LEU A 406 1.21 -2.56 30.86
CA LEU A 406 1.30 -2.12 32.26
C LEU A 406 0.95 -3.23 33.25
N GLU A 407 -0.07 -4.05 32.98
CA GLU A 407 -0.39 -5.23 33.80
C GLU A 407 0.75 -6.25 33.80
N ARG A 408 1.37 -6.53 32.64
CA ARG A 408 2.55 -7.41 32.55
C ARG A 408 3.75 -6.85 33.31
N LEU A 409 3.95 -5.53 33.26
CA LEU A 409 5.00 -4.85 34.02
C LEU A 409 4.73 -4.94 35.54
N TYR A 410 3.50 -4.68 35.97
CA TYR A 410 3.07 -4.78 37.37
C TYR A 410 3.19 -6.20 37.90
N TYR A 411 2.78 -7.22 37.12
CA TYR A 411 2.94 -8.62 37.48
C TYR A 411 4.42 -8.99 37.63
N SER A 412 5.26 -8.55 36.70
CA SER A 412 6.72 -8.78 36.74
C SER A 412 7.34 -8.15 37.99
N ILE A 413 7.00 -6.90 38.30
CA ILE A 413 7.45 -6.20 39.52
C ILE A 413 6.98 -6.93 40.78
N SER A 414 5.72 -7.36 40.82
CA SER A 414 5.14 -8.10 41.95
C SER A 414 5.84 -9.44 42.19
N VAL A 415 6.17 -10.17 41.12
CA VAL A 415 6.97 -11.41 41.19
C VAL A 415 8.38 -11.12 41.69
N PHE A 416 9.02 -10.03 41.26
CA PHE A 416 10.32 -9.60 41.78
C PHE A 416 10.28 -9.28 43.29
N PHE A 417 9.24 -8.59 43.78
CA PHE A 417 9.06 -8.32 45.21
C PHE A 417 8.77 -9.59 46.01
N LEU A 418 7.99 -10.53 45.48
CA LEU A 418 7.74 -11.85 46.08
C LEU A 418 9.03 -12.67 46.16
N LEU A 419 9.81 -12.73 45.09
CA LEU A 419 11.10 -13.42 45.08
C LEU A 419 12.10 -12.76 46.04
N GLY A 420 12.15 -11.42 46.09
CA GLY A 420 13.00 -10.67 47.02
C GLY A 420 12.62 -10.90 48.49
N SER A 421 11.33 -10.96 48.81
CA SER A 421 10.84 -11.24 50.17
C SER A 421 11.03 -12.70 50.57
N VAL A 422 10.90 -13.66 49.65
CA VAL A 422 11.27 -15.06 49.86
C VAL A 422 12.78 -15.20 50.10
N LEU A 423 13.61 -14.51 49.33
CA LEU A 423 15.07 -14.51 49.52
C LEU A 423 15.46 -13.91 50.88
N ALA A 424 14.84 -12.79 51.28
CA ALA A 424 15.05 -12.18 52.59
C ALA A 424 14.61 -13.11 53.74
N PHE A 425 13.49 -13.83 53.57
CA PHE A 425 13.04 -14.84 54.52
C PHE A 425 14.06 -15.98 54.65
N PHE A 426 14.54 -16.55 53.54
CA PHE A 426 15.57 -17.60 53.58
C PHE A 426 16.88 -17.13 54.20
N LEU A 427 17.33 -15.90 53.89
CA LEU A 427 18.50 -15.29 54.53
C LEU A 427 18.30 -15.11 56.05
N SER A 428 17.11 -14.72 56.49
CA SER A 428 16.78 -14.60 57.91
C SER A 428 16.79 -15.95 58.63
N VAL A 429 16.28 -17.01 57.98
CA VAL A 429 16.27 -18.38 58.51
C VAL A 429 17.68 -18.94 58.56
N PHE A 430 18.51 -18.63 57.56
CA PHE A 430 19.92 -19.02 57.53
C PHE A 430 20.73 -18.31 58.63
N ALA A 431 20.50 -17.01 58.84
CA ALA A 431 21.09 -16.24 59.93
C ALA A 431 20.64 -16.75 61.31
N CYS A 432 19.39 -17.18 61.44
CA CYS A 432 18.85 -17.78 62.67
C CYS A 432 19.45 -19.18 62.94
N ARG A 433 19.69 -19.99 61.89
CA ARG A 433 20.41 -21.27 62.04
C ARG A 433 21.89 -21.06 62.41
N LEU A 434 22.54 -20.04 61.87
CA LEU A 434 23.91 -19.65 62.23
C LEU A 434 24.02 -19.20 63.70
N SER A 435 23.05 -18.43 64.21
CA SER A 435 23.06 -17.99 65.61
C SER A 435 22.79 -19.14 66.61
N VAL A 436 22.05 -20.18 66.22
CA VAL A 436 21.88 -21.42 67.01
C VAL A 436 23.15 -22.28 67.00
N LEU A 437 23.87 -22.35 65.87
CA LEU A 437 25.18 -23.03 65.77
C LEU A 437 26.28 -22.31 66.59
N PHE A 438 26.25 -20.98 66.67
CA PHE A 438 27.19 -20.23 67.51
C PHE A 438 26.86 -20.35 69.02
N ARG A 439 25.59 -20.46 69.41
CA ARG A 439 25.19 -20.68 70.82
C ARG A 439 25.51 -22.08 71.33
N THR A 440 25.57 -23.09 70.47
CA THR A 440 25.96 -24.46 70.85
C THR A 440 27.48 -24.65 70.94
N ARG A 441 28.28 -23.85 70.21
CA ARG A 441 29.75 -23.84 70.35
C ARG A 441 30.26 -23.16 71.63
N HIS A 442 29.50 -22.23 72.22
CA HIS A 442 29.88 -21.55 73.46
C HIS A 442 29.53 -22.29 74.77
N ARG A 443 28.86 -23.45 74.72
CA ARG A 443 28.61 -24.29 75.91
C ARG A 443 29.64 -25.41 76.14
N VAL A 444 30.66 -25.53 75.28
CA VAL A 444 31.71 -26.59 75.39
C VAL A 444 33.09 -26.00 75.75
N SER A 445 33.19 -24.70 76.06
CA SER A 445 34.45 -24.06 76.44
C SER A 445 34.28 -23.16 77.68
N TYR A 446 33.78 -23.74 78.76
CA TYR A 446 33.80 -23.13 80.11
C TYR A 446 34.07 -24.21 81.18
N TYR A 447 35.03 -25.08 80.90
CA TYR A 447 35.80 -25.84 81.88
C TYR A 447 37.25 -25.65 81.50
N ASP A 448 37.87 -24.58 82.00
CA ASP A 448 39.27 -24.59 82.44
C ASP A 448 39.68 -23.19 82.93
N LYS A 449 40.14 -23.17 84.19
CA LYS A 449 40.76 -22.05 84.93
C LYS A 449 39.72 -21.04 85.44
N ILE A 450 39.62 -20.75 86.74
CA ILE A 450 40.70 -20.48 87.70
C ILE A 450 40.26 -20.89 89.12
N SER A 451 41.10 -21.71 89.75
CA SER A 451 41.36 -21.77 91.20
C SER A 451 42.88 -21.74 91.36
N LEU A 452 43.42 -20.57 91.68
CA LEU A 452 44.60 -20.33 92.53
C LEU A 452 44.57 -18.84 92.90
N ALA A 453 44.56 -18.61 94.22
CA ALA A 453 44.51 -17.35 94.98
C ALA A 453 43.13 -16.67 95.11
#